data_AF-A0A521BWW7-F1
#
_entry.id   AF-A0A521BWW7-F1
#
_cell.length_a   1.000
_cell.length_b   1.000
_cell.length_c   1.000
_cell.angle_alpha   90.00
_cell.angle_beta   90.00
_cell.angle_gamma   90.00
#
_symmetry.space_group_name_H-M   'P 1'
#
loop_
_entity.id
_entity.type
_entity.pdbx_description
1 polymer ?
#
loop_
_entity_poly.entity_id
_entity_poly.type
_entity_poly.pdbx_seq_one_letter_code
_entity_poly.pdbx_strand_id
1 'polypeptide(L)'
;MRDNQFDEAVNGTVTNPSLGVGLNGLHDWSTAQPFLDHFKMARPWTGRQGDTFGAVSFQELQAGGYIDGSGWLLGVPEDVDGVSVVLLTELDPNATDLAGRYAMTWDGQGRINVLGGTELERIGNRIEFDFIPGWGRLVEIRVTQVEQPIRNIRVIKLDNERRYDAGNIFRIEWLDMVRNYRLVRFMDWMLTNNSQQSEWRDRPRVSDAFYTWRGAPVEVMVRLANAIGADPWFNMAHLASDGYMRSFAAYVRRYLKPGLRAHYEYSNEMWNMQFDQTQWAIERAREVWPDQGDGFVQWYAAGAVRMAQIVGQAHEDDPSGCVRIISTHTHWQGLEWAILEAPNWRAGDPMRRAPYQYFDAYAVSGYFDGGLDRDENVARVRDLLAQGSAAKARTVLCTQMLQGGWPESGRTVANLRETWDYQATIAKERGLSLIMYEGGTHIVPPAEVRADPALRHFYEQFNYSTEMAQVYAAALTEWRAAGGALFNLFVECARVADFGYWGLQRHVGDENPRWGVVELWNRENAGAADRPEGSFIGSYEISDR
;
A
#
# COMPACT_ATOMS: atom_id res chain seq x y z
N MET A 1 -1.11 30.69 30.92
CA MET A 1 -2.05 30.43 29.82
C MET A 1 -1.36 30.90 28.56
N ARG A 2 -0.76 29.98 27.80
CA ARG A 2 -0.32 30.23 26.43
C ARG A 2 -1.41 29.61 25.57
N ASP A 3 -2.06 30.43 24.76
CA ASP A 3 -3.09 29.98 23.84
C ASP A 3 -2.55 28.85 22.97
N ASN A 4 -3.29 27.74 22.94
CA ASN A 4 -3.13 26.68 21.97
C ASN A 4 -3.41 27.29 20.59
N GLN A 5 -2.36 27.71 19.88
CA GLN A 5 -2.40 27.65 18.42
C GLN A 5 -2.49 26.16 18.07
N PHE A 6 -3.72 25.66 17.92
CA PHE A 6 -3.92 24.60 16.95
C PHE A 6 -3.47 25.22 15.63
N ASP A 7 -2.42 24.67 15.01
CA ASP A 7 -2.10 24.96 13.62
C ASP A 7 -3.44 24.89 12.85
N GLU A 8 -3.85 25.99 12.23
CA GLU A 8 -5.15 26.06 11.54
C GLU A 8 -5.25 24.87 10.58
N ALA A 9 -6.30 24.05 10.74
CA ALA A 9 -6.50 22.88 9.91
C ALA A 9 -6.42 23.29 8.44
N VAL A 10 -5.63 22.54 7.64
CA VAL A 10 -5.48 22.86 6.23
C VAL A 10 -6.86 22.88 5.58
N ASN A 11 -7.16 23.92 4.81
CA ASN A 11 -8.50 24.11 4.24
C ASN A 11 -8.95 22.84 3.47
N GLY A 12 -10.20 22.41 3.70
CA GLY A 12 -10.77 21.19 3.12
C GLY A 12 -10.44 19.89 3.83
N THR A 13 -9.76 19.91 4.99
CA THR A 13 -9.57 18.72 5.83
C THR A 13 -10.91 18.23 6.43
N VAL A 14 -11.17 16.93 6.30
CA VAL A 14 -12.33 16.26 6.92
C VAL A 14 -12.03 15.96 8.39
N THR A 15 -12.89 16.41 9.30
CA THR A 15 -12.63 16.31 10.75
C THR A 15 -12.96 14.95 11.37
N ASN A 16 -13.83 14.17 10.73
CA ASN A 16 -14.19 12.80 11.12
C ASN A 16 -14.43 11.91 9.88
N PRO A 17 -13.39 11.59 9.12
CA PRO A 17 -13.50 10.75 7.93
C PRO A 17 -13.94 9.31 8.28
N SER A 18 -14.52 8.62 7.30
CA SER A 18 -15.07 7.26 7.44
C SER A 18 -14.30 6.21 6.64
N LEU A 19 -13.58 6.62 5.59
CA LEU A 19 -12.87 5.71 4.70
C LEU A 19 -11.42 5.51 5.13
N GLY A 20 -10.90 4.32 4.84
CA GLY A 20 -9.46 4.03 4.84
C GLY A 20 -8.93 3.92 3.41
N VAL A 21 -7.62 4.02 3.25
CA VAL A 21 -6.95 3.78 1.98
C VAL A 21 -5.62 3.02 2.20
N GLY A 22 -5.34 2.03 1.38
CA GLY A 22 -3.99 1.45 1.29
C GLY A 22 -3.04 2.37 0.55
N LEU A 23 -1.76 2.30 0.90
CA LEU A 23 -0.73 3.08 0.21
C LEU A 23 -0.02 2.21 -0.81
N ASN A 24 0.01 2.67 -2.06
CA ASN A 24 0.61 1.95 -3.17
C ASN A 24 2.10 1.65 -2.89
N GLY A 25 2.55 0.49 -3.38
CA GLY A 25 3.93 0.03 -3.24
C GLY A 25 4.98 1.04 -3.68
N LEU A 26 6.11 1.01 -2.96
CA LEU A 26 7.24 1.89 -3.18
C LEU A 26 8.08 1.37 -4.34
N HIS A 27 7.98 2.05 -5.49
CA HIS A 27 8.73 1.71 -6.70
C HIS A 27 9.19 2.96 -7.44
N ASP A 28 10.27 2.84 -8.20
CA ASP A 28 10.82 3.91 -9.03
C ASP A 28 9.84 4.41 -10.10
N TRP A 29 8.87 3.58 -10.46
CA TRP A 29 7.79 3.85 -11.41
C TRP A 29 6.43 4.14 -10.77
N SER A 30 6.34 4.19 -9.44
CA SER A 30 5.09 4.55 -8.78
C SER A 30 4.75 6.01 -9.10
N THR A 31 3.51 6.28 -9.50
CA THR A 31 3.01 7.64 -9.76
C THR A 31 2.61 8.39 -8.50
N ALA A 32 2.61 7.73 -7.33
CA ALA A 32 2.32 8.36 -6.04
C ALA A 32 3.48 9.25 -5.56
N GLN A 33 4.74 8.82 -5.75
CA GLN A 33 5.97 9.54 -5.35
C GLN A 33 5.81 10.33 -4.02
N PRO A 34 5.70 9.65 -2.86
CA PRO A 34 5.33 10.32 -1.61
C PRO A 34 6.43 11.17 -0.97
N PHE A 35 7.71 10.91 -1.28
CA PHE A 35 8.86 11.47 -0.56
C PHE A 35 9.44 12.73 -1.25
N LEU A 36 9.90 13.70 -0.46
CA LEU A 36 10.66 14.86 -0.95
C LEU A 36 12.03 14.45 -1.53
N ASP A 37 12.64 13.43 -0.93
CA ASP A 37 13.85 12.79 -1.44
C ASP A 37 13.46 11.60 -2.33
N HIS A 38 13.44 11.83 -3.64
CA HIS A 38 13.09 10.80 -4.62
C HIS A 38 14.10 9.67 -4.71
N PHE A 39 15.30 9.82 -4.15
CA PHE A 39 16.27 8.73 -4.06
C PHE A 39 15.75 7.57 -3.19
N LYS A 40 14.85 7.86 -2.22
CA LYS A 40 14.20 6.82 -1.41
C LYS A 40 13.31 5.88 -2.23
N MET A 41 12.85 6.33 -3.40
CA MET A 41 12.06 5.55 -4.36
C MET A 41 12.92 4.86 -5.42
N ALA A 42 14.25 5.03 -5.39
CA ALA A 42 15.12 4.45 -6.41
C ALA A 42 15.10 2.93 -6.36
N ARG A 43 15.19 2.29 -7.53
CA ARG A 43 15.45 0.85 -7.64
C ARG A 43 16.86 0.56 -7.09
N PRO A 44 17.08 -0.56 -6.37
CA PRO A 44 18.40 -0.89 -5.83
C PRO A 44 19.50 -0.92 -6.89
N TRP A 45 20.74 -0.68 -6.45
CA TRP A 45 21.93 -0.67 -7.31
C TRP A 45 22.06 -1.93 -8.15
N THR A 46 22.45 -1.76 -9.41
CA THR A 46 22.81 -2.86 -10.31
C THR A 46 24.07 -2.54 -11.09
N GLY A 47 24.90 -3.56 -11.34
CA GLY A 47 26.05 -3.44 -12.22
C GLY A 47 25.64 -3.46 -13.69
N ARG A 48 26.34 -2.68 -14.50
CA ARG A 48 26.15 -2.61 -15.96
C ARG A 48 27.28 -3.30 -16.70
N GLN A 49 26.94 -4.04 -17.76
CA GLN A 49 27.91 -4.60 -18.69
C GLN A 49 27.42 -4.36 -20.12
N GLY A 50 28.12 -3.49 -20.84
CA GLY A 50 27.71 -2.94 -22.12
C GLY A 50 26.31 -2.31 -22.04
N ASP A 51 25.44 -2.73 -22.95
CA ASP A 51 24.05 -2.27 -23.01
C ASP A 51 23.13 -2.95 -21.99
N THR A 52 23.62 -3.96 -21.26
CA THR A 52 22.82 -4.72 -20.30
C THR A 52 22.73 -3.98 -18.97
N PHE A 53 21.55 -3.40 -18.69
CA PHE A 53 21.18 -2.94 -17.36
C PHE A 53 20.85 -4.14 -16.46
N GLY A 54 21.28 -4.14 -15.20
CA GLY A 54 20.99 -5.25 -14.30
C GLY A 54 21.89 -6.48 -14.47
N ALA A 55 23.03 -6.35 -15.16
CA ALA A 55 23.95 -7.47 -15.44
C ALA A 55 24.52 -8.11 -14.17
N VAL A 56 24.74 -7.30 -13.13
CA VAL A 56 25.08 -7.76 -11.77
C VAL A 56 24.00 -7.26 -10.82
N SER A 57 23.35 -8.19 -10.12
CA SER A 57 22.25 -7.88 -9.22
C SER A 57 22.71 -7.14 -7.97
N PHE A 58 21.76 -6.50 -7.28
CA PHE A 58 22.02 -5.86 -5.99
C PHE A 58 22.61 -6.84 -4.96
N GLN A 59 22.09 -8.06 -4.92
CA GLN A 59 22.52 -9.12 -4.01
C GLN A 59 23.97 -9.55 -4.31
N GLU A 60 24.34 -9.66 -5.58
CA GLU A 60 25.72 -9.97 -5.99
C GLU A 60 26.68 -8.82 -5.64
N LEU A 61 26.28 -7.57 -5.86
CA LEU A 61 27.07 -6.39 -5.45
C LEU A 61 27.28 -6.36 -3.93
N GLN A 62 26.25 -6.68 -3.15
CA GLN A 62 26.33 -6.76 -1.70
C GLN A 62 27.24 -7.92 -1.25
N ALA A 63 27.10 -9.11 -1.85
CA ALA A 63 27.95 -10.26 -1.58
C ALA A 63 29.43 -10.01 -1.95
N GLY A 64 29.67 -9.21 -2.99
CA GLY A 64 31.00 -8.76 -3.42
C GLY A 64 31.62 -7.66 -2.53
N GLY A 65 30.91 -7.15 -1.52
CA GLY A 65 31.40 -6.11 -0.63
C GLY A 65 31.37 -4.69 -1.21
N TYR A 66 30.65 -4.48 -2.32
CA TYR A 66 30.51 -3.17 -2.97
C TYR A 66 29.36 -2.34 -2.40
N ILE A 67 28.49 -2.94 -1.60
CA ILE A 67 27.35 -2.30 -0.95
C ILE A 67 27.39 -2.57 0.55
N ASP A 68 27.13 -1.55 1.35
CA ASP A 68 27.08 -1.69 2.81
C ASP A 68 25.72 -2.17 3.34
N GLY A 69 25.61 -2.39 4.65
CA GLY A 69 24.37 -2.87 5.28
C GLY A 69 23.17 -1.91 5.23
N SER A 70 23.36 -0.66 4.78
CA SER A 70 22.29 0.32 4.55
C SER A 70 22.03 0.54 3.05
N GLY A 71 22.67 -0.21 2.16
CA GLY A 71 22.46 -0.09 0.71
C GLY A 71 23.31 0.98 0.03
N TRP A 72 24.32 1.55 0.72
CA TRP A 72 25.20 2.58 0.14
C TRP A 72 26.41 1.99 -0.56
N LEU A 73 26.90 2.69 -1.58
CA LEU A 73 27.94 2.22 -2.50
C LEU A 73 29.34 2.42 -1.90
N LEU A 74 30.07 1.31 -1.74
CA LEU A 74 31.45 1.27 -1.24
C LEU A 74 32.48 1.22 -2.37
N GLY A 75 32.11 0.71 -3.55
CA GLY A 75 33.01 0.50 -4.67
C GLY A 75 32.26 0.19 -5.96
N VAL A 76 32.99 0.16 -7.07
CA VAL A 76 32.50 -0.34 -8.37
C VAL A 76 33.34 -1.59 -8.70
N PRO A 77 32.72 -2.75 -9.00
CA PRO A 77 33.45 -3.93 -9.44
C PRO A 77 34.32 -3.66 -10.68
N GLU A 78 35.46 -4.34 -10.81
CA GLU A 78 36.37 -4.15 -11.96
C GLU A 78 35.79 -4.65 -13.29
N ASP A 79 34.84 -5.58 -13.23
CA ASP A 79 34.23 -6.28 -14.37
C ASP A 79 32.90 -5.67 -14.83
N VAL A 80 32.53 -4.49 -14.32
CA VAL A 80 31.35 -3.73 -14.74
C VAL A 80 31.75 -2.34 -15.22
N ASP A 81 31.01 -1.79 -16.18
CA ASP A 81 31.24 -0.43 -16.70
C ASP A 81 30.84 0.66 -15.69
N GLY A 82 30.01 0.29 -14.71
CA GLY A 82 29.53 1.14 -13.64
C GLY A 82 28.37 0.49 -12.88
N VAL A 83 28.03 1.09 -11.74
CA VAL A 83 26.90 0.70 -10.91
C VAL A 83 25.83 1.80 -11.00
N SER A 84 24.58 1.41 -11.23
CA SER A 84 23.50 2.33 -11.54
C SER A 84 22.27 2.09 -10.69
N VAL A 85 21.59 3.18 -10.34
CA VAL A 85 20.20 3.17 -9.84
C VAL A 85 19.32 3.94 -10.81
N VAL A 86 18.04 3.61 -10.82
CA VAL A 86 17.02 4.34 -11.59
C VAL A 86 15.90 4.81 -10.68
N LEU A 87 15.37 5.99 -10.98
CA LEU A 87 14.27 6.64 -10.29
C LEU A 87 13.42 7.45 -11.29
N LEU A 88 12.20 7.80 -10.90
CA LEU A 88 11.27 8.60 -11.72
C LEU A 88 11.04 7.97 -13.11
N THR A 89 10.78 6.66 -13.12
CA THR A 89 10.75 5.81 -14.32
C THR A 89 9.34 5.67 -14.86
N GLU A 90 9.13 5.88 -16.17
CA GLU A 90 7.87 5.57 -16.87
C GLU A 90 6.64 6.18 -16.18
N LEU A 91 6.77 7.45 -15.80
CA LEU A 91 5.71 8.21 -15.11
C LEU A 91 4.71 8.76 -16.12
N ASP A 92 3.45 8.90 -15.70
CA ASP A 92 2.40 9.51 -16.52
C ASP A 92 2.82 10.94 -16.93
N PRO A 93 2.76 11.30 -18.23
CA PRO A 93 3.05 12.66 -18.69
C PRO A 93 2.24 13.77 -18.00
N ASN A 94 1.07 13.44 -17.43
CA ASN A 94 0.22 14.37 -16.70
C ASN A 94 0.59 14.50 -15.21
N ALA A 95 1.58 13.75 -14.70
CA ALA A 95 2.15 13.92 -13.35
C ALA A 95 3.01 15.19 -13.24
N THR A 96 2.43 16.33 -13.61
CA THR A 96 3.11 17.62 -13.78
C THR A 96 3.68 18.18 -12.48
N ASP A 97 3.20 17.71 -11.33
CA ASP A 97 3.75 17.99 -10.01
C ASP A 97 5.21 17.50 -9.86
N LEU A 98 5.60 16.50 -10.66
CA LEU A 98 6.97 15.96 -10.72
C LEU A 98 7.84 16.62 -11.79
N ALA A 99 7.29 17.49 -12.64
CA ALA A 99 8.10 18.25 -13.59
C ALA A 99 8.83 19.40 -12.89
N GLY A 100 10.09 19.64 -13.25
CA GLY A 100 10.83 20.80 -12.78
C GLY A 100 12.31 20.54 -12.58
N ARG A 101 12.93 21.43 -11.80
CA ARG A 101 14.36 21.38 -11.49
C ARG A 101 14.62 20.63 -10.19
N TYR A 102 15.62 19.77 -10.24
CA TYR A 102 16.05 18.95 -9.13
C TYR A 102 17.50 19.25 -8.78
N ALA A 103 17.83 19.13 -7.50
CA ALA A 103 19.19 19.03 -7.01
C ALA A 103 19.47 17.60 -6.56
N MET A 104 20.52 17.01 -7.12
CA MET A 104 21.15 15.82 -6.57
C MET A 104 22.36 16.22 -5.74
N THR A 105 22.44 15.73 -4.50
CA THR A 105 23.61 15.89 -3.62
C THR A 105 24.08 14.54 -3.08
N TRP A 106 25.34 14.42 -2.66
CA TRP A 106 25.88 13.20 -2.08
C TRP A 106 27.12 13.45 -1.19
N ASP A 107 27.42 12.49 -0.32
CA ASP A 107 28.69 12.40 0.41
C ASP A 107 29.64 11.43 -0.28
N GLY A 108 30.94 11.63 -0.11
CA GLY A 108 32.00 10.80 -0.70
C GLY A 108 32.63 11.43 -1.95
N GLN A 109 33.47 10.65 -2.63
CA GLN A 109 34.25 11.08 -3.80
C GLN A 109 34.27 9.98 -4.86
N GLY A 110 34.06 10.35 -6.11
CA GLY A 110 33.97 9.42 -7.22
C GLY A 110 33.45 10.08 -8.49
N ARG A 111 33.30 9.28 -9.55
CA ARG A 111 32.68 9.73 -10.81
C ARG A 111 31.22 9.33 -10.84
N ILE A 112 30.34 10.32 -10.74
CA ILE A 112 28.87 10.16 -10.70
C ILE A 112 28.23 11.03 -11.78
N ASN A 113 27.35 10.41 -12.58
CA ASN A 113 26.61 11.05 -13.66
C ASN A 113 25.10 10.92 -13.43
N VAL A 114 24.36 11.93 -13.86
CA VAL A 114 22.90 11.90 -13.97
C VAL A 114 22.55 11.82 -15.46
N LEU A 115 21.73 10.85 -15.83
CA LEU A 115 21.26 10.63 -17.20
C LEU A 115 19.73 10.70 -17.22
N GLY A 116 19.15 11.06 -18.37
CA GLY A 116 17.70 11.19 -18.57
C GLY A 116 17.09 12.52 -18.07
N GLY A 117 17.82 13.25 -17.24
CA GLY A 117 17.62 14.69 -16.97
C GLY A 117 18.51 15.57 -17.85
N THR A 118 18.15 16.85 -17.97
CA THR A 118 19.01 17.86 -18.62
C THR A 118 19.89 18.49 -17.56
N GLU A 119 21.17 18.10 -17.47
CA GLU A 119 22.14 18.72 -16.55
C GLU A 119 22.29 20.22 -16.87
N LEU A 120 22.25 21.04 -15.83
CA LEU A 120 22.34 22.50 -15.93
C LEU A 120 23.61 23.03 -15.27
N GLU A 121 23.89 22.54 -14.07
CA GLU A 121 25.00 23.00 -13.25
C GLU A 121 25.56 21.87 -12.39
N ARG A 122 26.88 21.89 -12.19
CA ARG A 122 27.60 20.97 -11.30
C ARG A 122 28.62 21.74 -10.48
N ILE A 123 28.45 21.73 -9.16
CA ILE A 123 29.36 22.37 -8.21
C ILE A 123 29.67 21.39 -7.09
N GLY A 124 30.90 20.87 -7.07
CA GLY A 124 31.32 19.87 -6.08
C GLY A 124 30.41 18.64 -6.11
N ASN A 125 29.89 18.26 -4.95
CA ASN A 125 28.94 17.15 -4.81
C ASN A 125 27.47 17.57 -4.96
N ARG A 126 27.20 18.45 -5.93
CA ARG A 126 25.86 18.89 -6.31
C ARG A 126 25.73 18.90 -7.83
N ILE A 127 24.64 18.34 -8.34
CA ILE A 127 24.23 18.43 -9.74
C ILE A 127 22.79 18.95 -9.77
N GLU A 128 22.55 20.01 -10.52
CA GLU A 128 21.20 20.47 -10.84
C GLU A 128 20.80 20.02 -12.24
N PHE A 129 19.59 19.51 -12.37
CA PHE A 129 19.06 19.04 -13.65
C PHE A 129 17.55 19.26 -13.74
N ASP A 130 17.05 19.47 -14.97
CA ASP A 130 15.63 19.51 -15.24
C ASP A 130 15.10 18.11 -15.60
N PHE A 131 13.93 17.76 -15.08
CA PHE A 131 13.20 16.52 -15.38
C PHE A 131 11.75 16.83 -15.79
N ILE A 132 11.25 16.05 -16.75
CA ILE A 132 9.86 16.08 -17.20
C ILE A 132 9.38 14.62 -17.26
N PRO A 133 8.26 14.28 -16.60
CA PRO A 133 7.72 12.92 -16.62
C PRO A 133 7.29 12.51 -18.02
N GLY A 134 7.25 11.20 -18.26
CA GLY A 134 6.69 10.64 -19.48
C GLY A 134 7.04 9.18 -19.69
N TRP A 135 6.22 8.52 -20.51
CA TRP A 135 6.48 7.16 -20.99
C TRP A 135 7.81 7.11 -21.76
N GLY A 136 8.60 6.06 -21.57
CA GLY A 136 9.93 5.91 -22.13
C GLY A 136 11.04 6.68 -21.38
N ARG A 137 10.71 7.42 -20.31
CA ARG A 137 11.67 8.27 -19.59
C ARG A 137 12.00 7.73 -18.22
N LEU A 138 13.24 7.97 -17.78
CA LEU A 138 13.71 7.69 -16.43
C LEU A 138 14.86 8.62 -16.09
N VAL A 139 15.20 8.73 -14.80
CA VAL A 139 16.48 9.28 -14.34
C VAL A 139 17.37 8.12 -13.94
N GLU A 140 18.59 8.08 -14.47
CA GLU A 140 19.62 7.12 -14.06
C GLU A 140 20.75 7.86 -13.35
N ILE A 141 21.12 7.39 -12.17
CA ILE A 141 22.34 7.83 -11.48
C ILE A 141 23.37 6.73 -11.64
N ARG A 142 24.45 7.05 -12.36
CA ARG A 142 25.51 6.10 -12.71
C ARG A 142 26.82 6.47 -12.04
N VAL A 143 27.38 5.53 -11.28
CA VAL A 143 28.70 5.66 -10.65
C VAL A 143 29.69 4.75 -11.38
N THR A 144 30.78 5.32 -11.90
CA THR A 144 31.81 4.56 -12.64
C THR A 144 33.13 4.45 -11.89
N GLN A 145 33.29 5.21 -10.80
CA GLN A 145 34.45 5.13 -9.92
C GLN A 145 34.06 5.60 -8.53
N VAL A 146 34.57 4.93 -7.50
CA VAL A 146 34.43 5.31 -6.09
C VAL A 146 35.83 5.42 -5.49
N GLU A 147 36.17 6.60 -5.00
CA GLU A 147 37.44 6.89 -4.29
C GLU A 147 37.21 6.95 -2.78
N GLN A 148 36.06 7.50 -2.37
CA GLN A 148 35.52 7.42 -1.02
C GLN A 148 34.06 6.98 -1.12
N PRO A 149 33.56 6.14 -0.19
CA PRO A 149 32.19 5.59 -0.25
C PRO A 149 31.13 6.65 -0.56
N ILE A 150 30.29 6.37 -1.56
CA ILE A 150 29.22 7.27 -1.98
C ILE A 150 27.98 6.99 -1.15
N ARG A 151 27.55 8.00 -0.38
CA ARG A 151 26.49 7.89 0.63
C ARG A 151 25.57 9.09 0.58
N ASN A 152 24.43 8.98 1.27
CA ASN A 152 23.49 10.08 1.47
C ASN A 152 23.14 10.80 0.16
N ILE A 153 22.99 10.04 -0.93
CA ILE A 153 22.48 10.61 -2.18
C ILE A 153 21.05 11.07 -1.90
N ARG A 154 20.78 12.32 -2.25
CA ARG A 154 19.45 12.94 -2.15
C ARG A 154 19.09 13.51 -3.51
N VAL A 155 17.85 13.29 -3.95
CA VAL A 155 17.31 13.90 -5.18
C VAL A 155 16.05 14.65 -4.82
N ILE A 156 16.15 15.98 -4.73
CA ILE A 156 15.09 16.84 -4.20
C ILE A 156 14.74 17.90 -5.25
N LYS A 157 13.44 18.12 -5.47
CA LYS A 157 12.97 19.21 -6.33
C LYS A 157 13.31 20.56 -5.67
N LEU A 158 13.87 21.52 -6.40
CA LEU A 158 14.47 22.73 -5.80
C LEU A 158 13.51 23.55 -4.92
N ASP A 159 12.25 23.64 -5.29
CA ASP A 159 11.22 24.34 -4.50
C ASP A 159 10.89 23.64 -3.18
N ASN A 160 11.34 22.40 -3.00
CA ASN A 160 11.18 21.60 -1.80
C ASN A 160 12.42 21.53 -0.90
N GLU A 161 13.56 22.12 -1.28
CA GLU A 161 14.80 22.08 -0.47
C GLU A 161 14.57 22.63 0.94
N ARG A 162 13.89 23.78 1.07
CA ARG A 162 13.60 24.38 2.38
C ARG A 162 12.74 23.48 3.27
N ARG A 163 11.77 22.76 2.68
CA ARG A 163 10.90 21.83 3.43
C ARG A 163 11.71 20.63 3.91
N TYR A 164 12.54 20.08 3.04
CA TYR A 164 13.42 18.98 3.38
C TYR A 164 14.41 19.35 4.49
N ASP A 165 15.04 20.52 4.41
CA ASP A 165 15.98 21.03 5.42
C ASP A 165 15.30 21.29 6.77
N ALA A 166 14.00 21.60 6.76
CA ALA A 166 13.17 21.71 7.96
C ALA A 166 12.77 20.34 8.57
N GLY A 167 13.23 19.22 8.00
CA GLY A 167 12.99 17.87 8.52
C GLY A 167 11.72 17.19 7.99
N ASN A 168 11.02 17.80 7.02
CA ASN A 168 9.88 17.16 6.38
C ASN A 168 10.31 15.99 5.49
N ILE A 169 9.43 15.01 5.35
CA ILE A 169 9.70 13.76 4.60
C ILE A 169 8.84 13.70 3.33
N PHE A 170 7.59 14.16 3.42
CA PHE A 170 6.58 13.92 2.40
C PHE A 170 6.31 15.16 1.55
N ARG A 171 5.95 14.91 0.28
CA ARG A 171 5.48 15.93 -0.65
C ARG A 171 4.08 16.37 -0.29
N ILE A 172 3.82 17.68 -0.30
CA ILE A 172 2.50 18.23 0.06
C ILE A 172 1.45 17.75 -0.94
N GLU A 173 1.79 17.72 -2.23
CA GLU A 173 0.88 17.31 -3.30
C GLU A 173 0.33 15.89 -3.06
N TRP A 174 1.17 15.00 -2.51
CA TRP A 174 0.75 13.66 -2.14
C TRP A 174 0.05 13.62 -0.77
N LEU A 175 0.47 14.41 0.22
CA LEU A 175 -0.23 14.52 1.51
C LEU A 175 -1.68 14.99 1.33
N ASP A 176 -1.93 15.94 0.42
CA ASP A 176 -3.27 16.46 0.11
C ASP A 176 -4.23 15.37 -0.38
N MET A 177 -3.70 14.35 -1.05
CA MET A 177 -4.46 13.21 -1.54
C MET A 177 -4.87 12.25 -0.41
N VAL A 178 -4.01 12.02 0.59
CA VAL A 178 -4.24 10.98 1.61
C VAL A 178 -4.76 11.51 2.95
N ARG A 179 -4.70 12.82 3.20
CA ARG A 179 -5.04 13.41 4.50
C ARG A 179 -6.46 13.20 4.99
N ASN A 180 -7.39 13.00 4.07
CA ASN A 180 -8.82 12.96 4.38
C ASN A 180 -9.29 11.54 4.67
N TYR A 181 -8.39 10.56 4.73
CA TYR A 181 -8.72 9.20 5.13
C TYR A 181 -8.54 9.02 6.64
N ARG A 182 -9.47 8.29 7.24
CA ARG A 182 -9.43 7.93 8.67
C ARG A 182 -8.26 7.03 8.99
N LEU A 183 -7.92 6.17 8.04
CA LEU A 183 -6.94 5.12 8.19
C LEU A 183 -6.06 5.03 6.94
N VAL A 184 -4.77 4.81 7.13
CA VAL A 184 -3.83 4.44 6.06
C VAL A 184 -3.25 3.05 6.31
N ARG A 185 -3.37 2.16 5.32
CA ARG A 185 -2.86 0.79 5.40
C ARG A 185 -1.50 0.67 4.71
N PHE A 186 -0.51 0.17 5.45
CA PHE A 186 0.90 0.13 5.04
C PHE A 186 1.36 -1.20 4.44
N MET A 187 0.43 -2.10 4.07
CA MET A 187 0.76 -3.47 3.62
C MET A 187 1.87 -3.51 2.55
N ASP A 188 1.75 -2.69 1.51
CA ASP A 188 2.75 -2.61 0.43
C ASP A 188 4.02 -1.85 0.85
N TRP A 189 3.90 -0.79 1.65
CA TRP A 189 5.06 -0.08 2.19
C TRP A 189 5.91 -0.98 3.07
N MET A 190 5.30 -1.93 3.80
CA MET A 190 5.99 -2.91 4.63
C MET A 190 6.55 -4.09 3.84
N LEU A 191 6.26 -4.19 2.53
CA LEU A 191 6.56 -5.37 1.71
C LEU A 191 6.11 -6.67 2.40
N THR A 192 4.84 -6.70 2.81
CA THR A 192 4.28 -7.80 3.63
C THR A 192 4.20 -9.10 2.85
N ASN A 193 3.72 -9.04 1.60
CA ASN A 193 3.60 -10.20 0.75
C ASN A 193 4.99 -10.77 0.42
N ASN A 194 5.15 -12.08 0.61
CA ASN A 194 6.38 -12.86 0.45
C ASN A 194 7.54 -12.39 1.34
N SER A 195 7.24 -11.66 2.42
CA SER A 195 8.27 -11.04 3.27
C SER A 195 9.17 -12.06 3.94
N GLN A 196 10.47 -11.81 3.89
CA GLN A 196 11.51 -12.58 4.59
C GLN A 196 11.93 -11.91 5.92
N GLN A 197 11.28 -10.81 6.31
CA GLN A 197 11.60 -10.12 7.56
C GLN A 197 11.23 -10.97 8.77
N SER A 198 12.17 -11.13 9.70
CA SER A 198 12.01 -11.97 10.90
C SER A 198 12.41 -11.26 12.19
N GLU A 199 13.67 -10.83 12.32
CA GLU A 199 14.19 -10.22 13.55
C GLU A 199 14.20 -8.69 13.50
N TRP A 200 13.99 -8.04 14.66
CA TRP A 200 13.93 -6.57 14.76
C TRP A 200 15.17 -5.86 14.17
N ARG A 201 16.34 -6.50 14.30
CA ARG A 201 17.61 -5.96 13.79
C ARG A 201 17.64 -5.83 12.26
N ASP A 202 16.85 -6.66 11.56
CA ASP A 202 16.83 -6.81 10.10
C ASP A 202 15.77 -5.92 9.42
N ARG A 203 14.94 -5.24 10.22
CA ARG A 203 13.89 -4.32 9.74
C ARG A 203 14.48 -3.15 8.91
N PRO A 204 13.67 -2.50 8.06
CA PRO A 204 14.04 -1.26 7.38
C PRO A 204 14.49 -0.15 8.33
N ARG A 205 15.43 0.68 7.88
CA ARG A 205 15.97 1.82 8.63
C ARG A 205 15.82 3.10 7.85
N VAL A 206 15.62 4.22 8.55
CA VAL A 206 15.60 5.57 7.93
C VAL A 206 16.90 5.84 7.14
N SER A 207 18.02 5.28 7.60
CA SER A 207 19.33 5.37 6.96
C SER A 207 19.49 4.52 5.71
N ASP A 208 18.55 3.63 5.39
CA ASP A 208 18.61 2.82 4.18
C ASP A 208 18.57 3.72 2.94
N ALA A 209 19.36 3.37 1.93
CA ALA A 209 19.50 4.15 0.71
C ALA A 209 18.15 4.32 -0.01
N PHE A 210 17.38 3.24 -0.11
CA PHE A 210 16.07 3.20 -0.75
C PHE A 210 15.10 2.33 0.06
N TYR A 211 13.83 2.72 0.08
CA TYR A 211 12.77 1.96 0.73
C TYR A 211 12.15 0.89 -0.18
N THR A 212 12.51 0.89 -1.46
CA THR A 212 12.09 -0.13 -2.45
C THR A 212 12.72 -1.51 -2.23
N TRP A 213 13.75 -1.62 -1.37
CA TRP A 213 14.47 -2.87 -1.13
C TRP A 213 13.83 -3.74 -0.05
N ARG A 214 13.61 -3.18 1.14
CA ARG A 214 13.04 -3.93 2.28
C ARG A 214 11.84 -3.26 2.92
N GLY A 215 11.33 -2.18 2.33
CA GLY A 215 10.14 -1.46 2.79
C GLY A 215 10.44 -0.17 3.53
N ALA A 216 9.38 0.53 3.92
CA ALA A 216 9.44 1.75 4.71
C ALA A 216 9.70 1.44 6.20
N PRO A 217 10.55 2.22 6.88
CA PRO A 217 10.75 2.11 8.33
C PRO A 217 9.50 2.50 9.11
N VAL A 218 9.30 1.88 10.28
CA VAL A 218 8.18 2.23 11.20
C VAL A 218 8.24 3.69 11.63
N GLU A 219 9.44 4.25 11.73
CA GLU A 219 9.68 5.66 12.01
C GLU A 219 9.02 6.57 10.95
N VAL A 220 9.09 6.18 9.68
CA VAL A 220 8.51 6.93 8.55
C VAL A 220 7.00 6.76 8.51
N MET A 221 6.50 5.53 8.72
CA MET A 221 5.06 5.25 8.73
C MET A 221 4.32 5.97 9.86
N VAL A 222 4.89 5.97 11.07
CA VAL A 222 4.33 6.71 12.22
C VAL A 222 4.37 8.23 11.97
N ARG A 223 5.47 8.74 11.38
CA ARG A 223 5.54 10.15 10.99
C ARG A 223 4.45 10.54 9.99
N LEU A 224 4.15 9.68 9.01
CA LEU A 224 3.02 9.91 8.11
C LEU A 224 1.71 9.99 8.87
N ALA A 225 1.38 8.94 9.64
CA ALA A 225 0.13 8.85 10.41
C ALA A 225 -0.08 10.09 11.29
N ASN A 226 0.97 10.56 11.96
CA ASN A 226 0.95 11.77 12.76
C ASN A 226 0.74 13.04 11.93
N ALA A 227 1.42 13.16 10.78
CA ALA A 227 1.38 14.33 9.91
C ALA A 227 0.02 14.55 9.25
N ILE A 228 -0.73 13.47 8.99
CA ILE A 228 -2.08 13.54 8.40
C ILE A 228 -3.21 13.32 9.40
N GLY A 229 -2.92 12.82 10.60
CA GLY A 229 -3.94 12.46 11.57
C GLY A 229 -4.74 11.22 11.16
N ALA A 230 -4.11 10.19 10.61
CA ALA A 230 -4.80 8.96 10.23
C ALA A 230 -4.34 7.80 11.11
N ASP A 231 -5.26 6.92 11.48
CA ASP A 231 -4.94 5.66 12.14
C ASP A 231 -4.04 4.81 11.22
N PRO A 232 -2.90 4.29 11.70
CA PRO A 232 -2.08 3.41 10.87
C PRO A 232 -2.56 1.96 10.95
N TRP A 233 -2.63 1.25 9.82
CA TRP A 233 -2.81 -0.21 9.76
C TRP A 233 -1.52 -0.88 9.28
N PHE A 234 -0.91 -1.64 10.20
CA PHE A 234 0.32 -2.38 9.99
C PHE A 234 0.05 -3.87 9.77
N ASN A 235 0.81 -4.47 8.85
CA ASN A 235 0.77 -5.90 8.56
C ASN A 235 2.10 -6.54 8.95
N MET A 236 2.13 -7.30 10.05
CA MET A 236 3.34 -7.94 10.54
C MET A 236 3.72 -9.11 9.63
N ALA A 237 4.96 -9.18 9.14
CA ALA A 237 5.42 -10.31 8.33
C ALA A 237 5.15 -11.66 9.04
N HIS A 238 4.80 -12.69 8.27
CA HIS A 238 4.50 -14.03 8.79
C HIS A 238 5.70 -14.72 9.48
N LEU A 239 6.93 -14.24 9.25
CA LEU A 239 8.15 -14.72 9.90
C LEU A 239 8.60 -13.82 11.07
N ALA A 240 7.88 -12.73 11.37
CA ALA A 240 8.25 -11.80 12.43
C ALA A 240 8.34 -12.52 13.78
N SER A 241 9.47 -12.35 14.47
CA SER A 241 9.69 -12.91 15.80
C SER A 241 8.89 -12.14 16.85
N ASP A 242 8.72 -12.74 18.03
CA ASP A 242 8.10 -12.06 19.17
C ASP A 242 8.85 -10.77 19.55
N GLY A 243 10.19 -10.78 19.42
CA GLY A 243 11.04 -9.62 19.64
C GLY A 243 10.79 -8.50 18.62
N TYR A 244 10.58 -8.86 17.34
CA TYR A 244 10.18 -7.91 16.30
C TYR A 244 8.84 -7.27 16.64
N MET A 245 7.79 -8.06 16.84
CA MET A 245 6.44 -7.57 17.08
C MET A 245 6.37 -6.69 18.34
N ARG A 246 7.05 -7.09 19.41
CA ARG A 246 7.10 -6.32 20.67
C ARG A 246 7.80 -4.98 20.49
N SER A 247 8.94 -4.96 19.80
CA SER A 247 9.71 -3.73 19.56
C SER A 247 8.96 -2.78 18.62
N PHE A 248 8.28 -3.32 17.60
CA PHE A 248 7.43 -2.55 16.70
C PHE A 248 6.28 -1.90 17.46
N ALA A 249 5.50 -2.68 18.22
CA ALA A 249 4.37 -2.17 18.97
C ALA A 249 4.79 -1.15 20.03
N ALA A 250 5.92 -1.37 20.71
CA ALA A 250 6.48 -0.42 21.68
C ALA A 250 6.90 0.91 21.04
N TYR A 251 7.49 0.87 19.83
CA TYR A 251 7.81 2.08 19.08
C TYR A 251 6.53 2.85 18.72
N VAL A 252 5.54 2.17 18.13
CA VAL A 252 4.28 2.80 17.73
C VAL A 252 3.57 3.43 18.92
N ARG A 253 3.39 2.70 20.03
CA ARG A 253 2.78 3.26 21.25
C ARG A 253 3.49 4.53 21.73
N ARG A 254 4.81 4.56 21.65
CA ARG A 254 5.63 5.67 22.15
C ARG A 254 5.52 6.93 21.27
N TYR A 255 5.42 6.76 19.95
CA TYR A 255 5.59 7.85 18.99
C TYR A 255 4.34 8.18 18.17
N LEU A 256 3.30 7.36 18.22
CA LEU A 256 2.03 7.67 17.57
C LEU A 256 1.33 8.82 18.31
N LYS A 257 0.79 9.77 17.54
CA LYS A 257 0.09 10.95 18.05
C LYS A 257 -1.05 10.50 18.99
N PRO A 258 -1.14 11.06 20.21
CA PRO A 258 -2.26 10.79 21.10
C PRO A 258 -3.59 11.08 20.41
N GLY A 259 -4.56 10.18 20.56
CA GLY A 259 -5.86 10.29 19.88
C GLY A 259 -5.97 9.50 18.57
N LEU A 260 -4.88 8.94 18.06
CA LEU A 260 -4.91 7.91 17.01
C LEU A 260 -4.92 6.49 17.59
N ARG A 261 -5.28 5.50 16.77
CA ARG A 261 -5.27 4.07 17.11
C ARG A 261 -4.48 3.27 16.09
N ALA A 262 -3.55 2.45 16.56
CA ALA A 262 -2.78 1.56 15.71
C ALA A 262 -3.51 0.24 15.45
N HIS A 263 -3.72 -0.08 14.18
CA HIS A 263 -4.33 -1.33 13.72
C HIS A 263 -3.22 -2.34 13.38
N TYR A 264 -3.34 -3.57 13.89
CA TYR A 264 -2.35 -4.62 13.70
C TYR A 264 -2.99 -5.87 13.12
N GLU A 265 -2.47 -6.32 11.98
CA GLU A 265 -2.85 -7.57 11.32
C GLU A 265 -1.62 -8.46 11.16
N TYR A 266 -1.79 -9.77 11.34
CA TYR A 266 -0.73 -10.73 11.11
C TYR A 266 -0.72 -11.15 9.63
N SER A 267 0.36 -10.81 8.94
CA SER A 267 0.57 -11.03 7.51
C SER A 267 -0.51 -10.36 6.64
N ASN A 268 -0.70 -10.85 5.42
CA ASN A 268 -1.74 -10.48 4.49
C ASN A 268 -2.27 -11.74 3.80
N GLU A 269 -3.59 -11.86 3.67
CA GLU A 269 -4.28 -12.92 2.91
C GLU A 269 -3.65 -14.31 3.03
N MET A 270 -3.49 -14.83 4.25
CA MET A 270 -2.90 -16.15 4.52
C MET A 270 -3.74 -17.34 4.00
N TRP A 271 -4.82 -17.02 3.28
CA TRP A 271 -5.66 -17.93 2.51
C TRP A 271 -5.28 -17.96 1.01
N ASN A 272 -4.54 -16.97 0.52
CA ASN A 272 -4.22 -16.79 -0.90
C ASN A 272 -3.00 -17.63 -1.28
N MET A 273 -3.24 -18.67 -2.08
CA MET A 273 -2.24 -19.66 -2.48
C MET A 273 -1.13 -19.11 -3.37
N GLN A 274 -1.27 -17.89 -3.90
CA GLN A 274 -0.25 -17.25 -4.73
C GLN A 274 0.95 -16.75 -3.92
N PHE A 275 0.79 -16.60 -2.60
CA PHE A 275 1.84 -16.04 -1.74
C PHE A 275 2.64 -17.12 -1.00
N ASP A 276 3.95 -16.88 -0.88
CA ASP A 276 4.89 -17.73 -0.16
C ASP A 276 4.49 -17.91 1.31
N GLN A 277 3.90 -16.87 1.93
CA GLN A 277 3.41 -16.94 3.31
C GLN A 277 2.32 -18.02 3.52
N THR A 278 1.46 -18.22 2.53
CA THR A 278 0.41 -19.25 2.57
C THR A 278 1.03 -20.62 2.36
N GLN A 279 1.99 -20.75 1.43
CA GLN A 279 2.73 -22.00 1.21
C GLN A 279 3.50 -22.41 2.48
N TRP A 280 4.19 -21.47 3.13
CA TRP A 280 4.83 -21.68 4.42
C TRP A 280 3.84 -22.18 5.48
N ALA A 281 2.66 -21.57 5.59
CA ALA A 281 1.65 -22.01 6.55
C ALA A 281 1.13 -23.43 6.25
N ILE A 282 1.01 -23.81 4.97
CA ILE A 282 0.66 -25.17 4.56
C ILE A 282 1.73 -26.17 4.99
N GLU A 283 3.00 -25.86 4.75
CA GLU A 283 4.12 -26.72 5.17
C GLU A 283 4.11 -26.92 6.69
N ARG A 284 3.97 -25.84 7.46
CA ARG A 284 3.93 -25.90 8.93
C ARG A 284 2.71 -26.64 9.46
N ALA A 285 1.55 -26.42 8.85
CA ALA A 285 0.35 -27.14 9.23
C ALA A 285 0.48 -28.64 8.97
N ARG A 286 1.10 -29.07 7.87
CA ARG A 286 1.32 -30.49 7.57
C ARG A 286 2.25 -31.20 8.54
N GLU A 287 3.20 -30.48 9.15
CA GLU A 287 4.08 -31.03 10.19
C GLU A 287 3.31 -31.44 11.45
N VAL A 288 2.20 -30.76 11.76
CA VAL A 288 1.42 -30.95 13.01
C VAL A 288 0.08 -31.64 12.75
N TRP A 289 -0.53 -31.38 11.60
CA TRP A 289 -1.87 -31.81 11.20
C TRP A 289 -1.87 -32.30 9.74
N PRO A 290 -1.19 -33.43 9.42
CA PRO A 290 -0.96 -33.86 8.04
C PRO A 290 -2.26 -34.12 7.25
N ASP A 291 -3.34 -34.52 7.92
CA ASP A 291 -4.62 -34.86 7.30
C ASP A 291 -5.65 -33.72 7.32
N GLN A 292 -5.28 -32.52 7.81
CA GLN A 292 -6.23 -31.40 7.98
C GLN A 292 -6.10 -30.39 6.83
N GLY A 293 -7.06 -30.42 5.90
CA GLY A 293 -7.06 -29.57 4.70
C GLY A 293 -7.08 -28.06 4.99
N ASP A 294 -7.72 -27.64 6.09
CA ASP A 294 -7.76 -26.25 6.55
C ASP A 294 -6.67 -25.91 7.58
N GLY A 295 -5.74 -26.83 7.85
CA GLY A 295 -4.75 -26.67 8.92
C GLY A 295 -3.87 -25.41 8.76
N PHE A 296 -3.64 -24.97 7.52
CA PHE A 296 -2.83 -23.79 7.21
C PHE A 296 -3.48 -22.48 7.70
N VAL A 297 -4.81 -22.35 7.60
CA VAL A 297 -5.50 -21.17 8.15
C VAL A 297 -5.64 -21.23 9.67
N GLN A 298 -5.62 -22.43 10.27
CA GLN A 298 -5.51 -22.58 11.72
C GLN A 298 -4.09 -22.25 12.22
N TRP A 299 -3.06 -22.56 11.43
CA TRP A 299 -1.69 -22.15 11.69
C TRP A 299 -1.52 -20.62 11.63
N TYR A 300 -2.15 -19.99 10.62
CA TYR A 300 -2.31 -18.55 10.57
C TYR A 300 -2.97 -18.00 11.84
N ALA A 301 -4.12 -18.55 12.25
CA ALA A 301 -4.83 -18.11 13.45
C ALA A 301 -3.96 -18.17 14.71
N ALA A 302 -3.14 -19.22 14.85
CA ALA A 302 -2.18 -19.33 15.95
C ALA A 302 -1.14 -18.20 15.95
N GLY A 303 -0.59 -17.87 14.79
CA GLY A 303 0.34 -16.74 14.62
C GLY A 303 -0.33 -15.38 14.89
N ALA A 304 -1.56 -15.21 14.43
CA ALA A 304 -2.36 -14.01 14.67
C ALA A 304 -2.66 -13.83 16.16
N VAL A 305 -3.01 -14.89 16.89
CA VAL A 305 -3.22 -14.83 18.36
C VAL A 305 -1.93 -14.44 19.08
N ARG A 306 -0.79 -15.01 18.67
CA ARG A 306 0.52 -14.65 19.24
C ARG A 306 0.81 -13.15 19.06
N MET A 307 0.60 -12.61 17.86
CA MET A 307 0.71 -11.16 17.61
C MET A 307 -0.25 -10.37 18.50
N ALA A 308 -1.54 -10.74 18.53
CA ALA A 308 -2.56 -10.06 19.31
C ALA A 308 -2.24 -9.99 20.82
N GLN A 309 -1.64 -11.05 21.36
CA GLN A 309 -1.17 -11.07 22.76
C GLN A 309 0.02 -10.13 22.98
N ILE A 310 1.01 -10.13 22.07
CA ILE A 310 2.19 -9.25 22.17
C ILE A 310 1.80 -7.79 22.06
N VAL A 311 0.94 -7.46 21.09
CA VAL A 311 0.39 -6.11 20.90
C VAL A 311 -0.41 -5.69 22.14
N GLY A 312 -1.28 -6.57 22.65
CA GLY A 312 -2.06 -6.30 23.86
C GLY A 312 -1.18 -6.01 25.09
N GLN A 313 -0.08 -6.75 25.27
CA GLN A 313 0.90 -6.46 26.32
C GLN A 313 1.63 -5.14 26.09
N ALA A 314 2.01 -4.85 24.84
CA ALA A 314 2.67 -3.59 24.52
C ALA A 314 1.76 -2.39 24.79
N HIS A 315 0.44 -2.52 24.64
CA HIS A 315 -0.53 -1.44 24.86
C HIS A 315 -1.30 -1.58 26.19
N GLU A 316 -0.77 -2.29 27.19
CA GLU A 316 -1.51 -2.58 28.44
C GLU A 316 -1.95 -1.33 29.23
N ASP A 317 -1.16 -0.25 29.16
CA ASP A 317 -1.45 1.04 29.82
C ASP A 317 -2.51 1.88 29.06
N ASP A 318 -2.71 1.61 27.77
CA ASP A 318 -3.76 2.23 26.94
C ASP A 318 -4.31 1.22 25.92
N PRO A 319 -5.16 0.29 26.35
CA PRO A 319 -5.74 -0.71 25.44
C PRO A 319 -6.57 -0.09 24.31
N SER A 320 -7.04 1.15 24.49
CA SER A 320 -7.83 1.88 23.49
C SER A 320 -6.99 2.45 22.35
N GLY A 321 -5.66 2.43 22.49
CA GLY A 321 -4.68 2.89 21.51
C GLY A 321 -4.35 1.88 20.42
N CYS A 322 -4.89 0.66 20.48
CA CYS A 322 -4.68 -0.37 19.47
C CYS A 322 -5.95 -1.12 19.07
N VAL A 323 -5.95 -1.67 17.86
CA VAL A 323 -6.98 -2.57 17.31
C VAL A 323 -6.28 -3.80 16.75
N ARG A 324 -6.65 -4.98 17.24
CA ARG A 324 -6.11 -6.26 16.77
C ARG A 324 -7.07 -6.87 15.76
N ILE A 325 -6.54 -7.21 14.58
CA ILE A 325 -7.32 -7.65 13.43
C ILE A 325 -7.01 -9.11 13.11
N ILE A 326 -8.08 -9.87 12.87
CA ILE A 326 -8.03 -11.19 12.23
C ILE A 326 -8.84 -11.13 10.92
N SER A 327 -8.36 -11.79 9.88
CA SER A 327 -8.93 -11.69 8.53
C SER A 327 -9.27 -13.05 7.92
N THR A 328 -10.15 -13.06 6.92
CA THR A 328 -10.50 -14.24 6.12
C THR A 328 -10.68 -13.89 4.64
N HIS A 329 -10.88 -14.90 3.80
CA HIS A 329 -11.38 -14.72 2.43
C HIS A 329 -12.90 -14.45 2.44
N THR A 330 -13.35 -13.32 1.88
CA THR A 330 -14.77 -12.91 1.88
C THR A 330 -15.73 -13.95 1.30
N HIS A 331 -15.42 -14.50 0.12
CA HIS A 331 -16.29 -15.43 -0.60
C HIS A 331 -16.14 -16.90 -0.22
N TRP A 332 -15.09 -17.29 0.52
CA TRP A 332 -14.93 -18.66 0.99
C TRP A 332 -15.69 -18.85 2.31
N GLN A 333 -17.03 -18.79 2.23
CA GLN A 333 -17.91 -18.96 3.38
C GLN A 333 -17.65 -20.30 4.08
N GLY A 334 -17.48 -20.26 5.40
CA GLY A 334 -17.10 -21.40 6.24
C GLY A 334 -15.61 -21.46 6.55
N LEU A 335 -14.73 -20.85 5.75
CA LEU A 335 -13.29 -20.81 6.03
C LEU A 335 -13.01 -20.04 7.34
N GLU A 336 -13.80 -18.99 7.59
CA GLU A 336 -13.65 -18.18 8.80
C GLU A 336 -13.87 -18.99 10.08
N TRP A 337 -14.61 -20.09 10.06
CA TRP A 337 -14.74 -20.96 11.23
C TRP A 337 -13.39 -21.58 11.62
N ALA A 338 -12.62 -22.08 10.63
CA ALA A 338 -11.29 -22.64 10.89
C ALA A 338 -10.32 -21.57 11.42
N ILE A 339 -10.50 -20.31 11.04
CA ILE A 339 -9.68 -19.18 11.51
C ILE A 339 -10.11 -18.70 12.90
N LEU A 340 -11.40 -18.46 13.11
CA LEU A 340 -11.95 -17.83 14.30
C LEU A 340 -12.07 -18.80 15.48
N GLU A 341 -12.27 -20.10 15.21
CA GLU A 341 -12.35 -21.15 16.24
C GLU A 341 -11.08 -22.00 16.36
N ALA A 342 -10.36 -22.23 15.24
CA ALA A 342 -9.12 -23.02 15.15
C ALA A 342 -9.10 -24.29 16.04
N PRO A 343 -10.00 -25.26 15.79
CA PRO A 343 -10.19 -26.43 16.65
C PRO A 343 -8.94 -27.31 16.80
N ASN A 344 -8.18 -27.54 15.72
CA ASN A 344 -6.97 -28.38 15.75
C ASN A 344 -5.85 -27.70 16.56
N TRP A 345 -5.74 -26.37 16.43
CA TRP A 345 -4.83 -25.59 17.28
C TRP A 345 -5.22 -25.63 18.75
N ARG A 346 -6.52 -25.49 19.08
CA ARG A 346 -7.00 -25.55 20.47
C ARG A 346 -6.88 -26.93 21.09
N ALA A 347 -7.07 -28.00 20.31
CA ALA A 347 -6.93 -29.36 20.79
C ALA A 347 -5.53 -29.65 21.37
N GLY A 348 -4.50 -28.90 20.94
CA GLY A 348 -3.14 -29.02 21.45
C GLY A 348 -2.90 -28.45 22.85
N ASP A 349 -3.81 -27.64 23.41
CA ASP A 349 -3.70 -27.10 24.77
C ASP A 349 -5.08 -26.64 25.31
N PRO A 350 -5.60 -27.23 26.40
CA PRO A 350 -6.92 -26.91 26.94
C PRO A 350 -7.06 -25.46 27.45
N MET A 351 -5.95 -24.74 27.67
CA MET A 351 -5.99 -23.32 28.05
C MET A 351 -6.18 -22.38 26.87
N ARG A 352 -6.09 -22.88 25.63
CA ARG A 352 -6.30 -22.07 24.42
C ARG A 352 -7.77 -21.72 24.24
N ARG A 353 -8.04 -20.42 24.29
CA ARG A 353 -9.32 -19.84 23.91
C ARG A 353 -9.48 -19.81 22.39
N ALA A 354 -10.71 -19.68 21.92
CA ALA A 354 -10.98 -19.47 20.50
C ALA A 354 -10.28 -18.20 20.00
N PRO A 355 -9.60 -18.22 18.83
CA PRO A 355 -8.88 -17.08 18.28
C PRO A 355 -9.68 -15.78 18.31
N TYR A 356 -10.96 -15.79 17.95
CA TYR A 356 -11.79 -14.58 17.90
C TYR A 356 -11.80 -13.78 19.22
N GLN A 357 -11.57 -14.44 20.37
CA GLN A 357 -11.57 -13.81 21.70
C GLN A 357 -10.33 -12.95 21.99
N TYR A 358 -9.36 -12.90 21.06
CA TYR A 358 -8.15 -12.09 21.16
C TYR A 358 -8.17 -10.83 20.28
N PHE A 359 -9.20 -10.66 19.45
CA PHE A 359 -9.27 -9.61 18.44
C PHE A 359 -10.41 -8.64 18.70
N ASP A 360 -10.28 -7.44 18.13
CA ASP A 360 -11.24 -6.35 18.24
C ASP A 360 -12.02 -6.18 16.92
N ALA A 361 -11.42 -6.59 15.79
CA ALA A 361 -12.01 -6.49 14.47
C ALA A 361 -11.77 -7.74 13.61
N TYR A 362 -12.70 -7.96 12.70
CA TYR A 362 -12.73 -9.03 11.72
C TYR A 362 -12.72 -8.42 10.31
N ALA A 363 -11.69 -8.73 9.53
CA ALA A 363 -11.49 -8.10 8.23
C ALA A 363 -11.81 -9.05 7.05
N VAL A 364 -12.51 -8.50 6.07
CA VAL A 364 -12.85 -9.14 4.78
C VAL A 364 -12.48 -8.20 3.62
N SER A 365 -12.48 -8.66 2.37
CA SER A 365 -12.36 -7.81 1.17
C SER A 365 -13.70 -7.39 0.56
N GLY A 366 -13.66 -6.40 -0.33
CA GLY A 366 -14.78 -5.88 -1.11
C GLY A 366 -14.41 -5.59 -2.55
N TYR A 367 -13.85 -6.59 -3.24
CA TYR A 367 -13.46 -6.48 -4.65
C TYR A 367 -14.64 -6.72 -5.59
N PHE A 368 -14.84 -5.84 -6.57
CA PHE A 368 -15.87 -6.00 -7.60
C PHE A 368 -15.30 -5.90 -9.02
N ASP A 369 -15.75 -6.78 -9.91
CA ASP A 369 -15.27 -6.89 -11.29
C ASP A 369 -16.40 -7.03 -12.32
N GLY A 370 -17.62 -7.42 -11.90
CA GLY A 370 -18.75 -7.64 -12.79
C GLY A 370 -18.52 -8.72 -13.86
N GLY A 371 -17.52 -9.58 -13.68
CA GLY A 371 -17.09 -10.57 -14.67
C GLY A 371 -16.22 -10.00 -15.79
N LEU A 372 -15.76 -8.75 -15.69
CA LEU A 372 -14.92 -8.13 -16.73
C LEU A 372 -13.49 -8.67 -16.74
N ASP A 373 -13.09 -9.43 -15.73
CA ASP A 373 -11.84 -10.19 -15.68
C ASP A 373 -11.93 -11.58 -16.36
N ARG A 374 -13.12 -11.97 -16.84
CA ARG A 374 -13.39 -13.28 -17.44
C ARG A 374 -13.24 -13.25 -18.95
N ASP A 375 -12.47 -14.21 -19.48
CA ASP A 375 -12.25 -14.37 -20.93
C ASP A 375 -13.59 -14.54 -21.68
N GLU A 376 -14.56 -15.24 -21.07
CA GLU A 376 -15.88 -15.52 -21.62
C GLU A 376 -16.70 -14.26 -21.92
N ASN A 377 -16.41 -13.16 -21.22
CA ASN A 377 -17.16 -11.92 -21.34
C ASN A 377 -16.53 -10.92 -22.32
N VAL A 378 -15.31 -11.17 -22.82
CA VAL A 378 -14.65 -10.28 -23.79
C VAL A 378 -15.50 -10.14 -25.05
N ALA A 379 -16.04 -11.25 -25.57
CA ALA A 379 -16.92 -11.24 -26.75
C ALA A 379 -18.19 -10.40 -26.51
N ARG A 380 -18.79 -10.47 -25.31
CA ARG A 380 -19.97 -9.65 -24.95
C ARG A 380 -19.64 -8.17 -24.95
N VAL A 381 -18.48 -7.79 -24.42
CA VAL A 381 -18.03 -6.38 -24.44
C VAL A 381 -17.82 -5.91 -25.88
N ARG A 382 -17.24 -6.74 -26.76
CA ARG A 382 -17.11 -6.42 -28.18
C ARG A 382 -18.46 -6.24 -28.86
N ASP A 383 -19.41 -7.13 -28.60
CA ASP A 383 -20.77 -7.03 -29.15
C ASP A 383 -21.47 -5.74 -28.72
N LEU A 384 -21.35 -5.35 -27.44
CA LEU A 384 -21.86 -4.07 -26.94
C LEU A 384 -21.26 -2.87 -27.67
N LEU A 385 -19.96 -2.90 -27.93
CA LEU A 385 -19.26 -1.86 -28.67
C LEU A 385 -19.64 -1.84 -30.16
N ALA A 386 -19.93 -2.99 -30.77
CA ALA A 386 -20.33 -3.09 -32.16
C ALA A 386 -21.80 -2.65 -32.39
N GLN A 387 -22.68 -2.94 -31.44
CA GLN A 387 -24.12 -2.64 -31.53
C GLN A 387 -24.49 -1.23 -31.05
N GLY A 388 -23.57 -0.55 -30.35
CA GLY A 388 -23.84 0.70 -29.65
C GLY A 388 -22.69 1.69 -29.69
N SER A 389 -22.75 2.68 -28.81
CA SER A 389 -21.64 3.59 -28.57
C SER A 389 -20.88 3.15 -27.31
N ALA A 390 -19.63 3.60 -27.16
CA ALA A 390 -18.86 3.36 -25.94
C ALA A 390 -19.60 3.81 -24.67
N ALA A 391 -20.36 4.93 -24.73
CA ALA A 391 -21.19 5.37 -23.61
C ALA A 391 -22.30 4.37 -23.25
N LYS A 392 -23.03 3.85 -24.26
CA LYS A 392 -24.05 2.81 -24.02
C LYS A 392 -23.42 1.53 -23.47
N ALA A 393 -22.27 1.11 -23.98
CA ALA A 393 -21.54 -0.03 -23.47
C ALA A 393 -21.18 0.15 -21.99
N ARG A 394 -20.61 1.30 -21.60
CA ARG A 394 -20.30 1.61 -20.19
C ARG A 394 -21.55 1.59 -19.29
N THR A 395 -22.69 2.12 -19.77
CA THR A 395 -23.95 2.03 -19.00
C THR A 395 -24.37 0.58 -18.76
N VAL A 396 -24.26 -0.29 -19.77
CA VAL A 396 -24.54 -1.72 -19.60
C VAL A 396 -23.56 -2.37 -18.63
N LEU A 397 -22.27 -2.03 -18.71
CA LEU A 397 -21.26 -2.54 -17.77
C LEU A 397 -21.49 -2.06 -16.35
N CYS A 398 -21.94 -0.82 -16.15
CA CYS A 398 -22.36 -0.31 -14.83
C CYS A 398 -23.45 -1.21 -14.23
N THR A 399 -24.52 -1.45 -14.99
CA THR A 399 -25.62 -2.33 -14.56
C THR A 399 -25.12 -3.74 -14.27
N GLN A 400 -24.23 -4.28 -15.10
CA GLN A 400 -23.62 -5.59 -14.89
C GLN A 400 -22.79 -5.64 -13.60
N MET A 401 -22.00 -4.60 -13.29
CA MET A 401 -21.23 -4.54 -12.03
C MET A 401 -22.12 -4.35 -10.81
N LEU A 402 -23.25 -3.64 -10.94
CA LEU A 402 -24.19 -3.43 -9.84
C LEU A 402 -25.02 -4.68 -9.56
N GLN A 403 -25.60 -5.29 -10.60
CA GLN A 403 -26.67 -6.28 -10.49
C GLN A 403 -26.32 -7.66 -11.05
N GLY A 404 -25.31 -7.76 -11.91
CA GLY A 404 -25.04 -8.97 -12.68
C GLY A 404 -26.06 -9.20 -13.79
N GLY A 405 -26.24 -10.48 -14.15
CA GLY A 405 -27.17 -10.93 -15.19
C GLY A 405 -26.48 -11.65 -16.36
N TRP A 406 -25.16 -11.56 -16.45
CA TRP A 406 -24.35 -12.42 -17.32
C TRP A 406 -24.12 -13.79 -16.67
N PRO A 407 -23.96 -14.87 -17.45
CA PRO A 407 -23.62 -16.19 -16.91
C PRO A 407 -22.39 -16.14 -15.99
N GLU A 408 -21.32 -15.50 -16.47
CA GLU A 408 -20.09 -15.28 -15.70
C GLU A 408 -20.07 -13.88 -15.09
N SER A 409 -20.95 -13.61 -14.12
CA SER A 409 -21.10 -12.25 -13.56
C SER A 409 -19.97 -11.82 -12.60
N GLY A 410 -19.06 -12.72 -12.25
CA GLY A 410 -17.97 -12.43 -11.31
C GLY A 410 -18.49 -11.84 -9.99
N ARG A 411 -17.78 -10.84 -9.45
CA ARG A 411 -18.17 -10.14 -8.21
C ARG A 411 -18.91 -8.85 -8.54
N THR A 412 -20.17 -8.76 -8.13
CA THR A 412 -21.07 -7.62 -8.33
C THR A 412 -21.41 -6.98 -6.98
N VAL A 413 -21.90 -5.75 -6.97
CA VAL A 413 -22.32 -5.11 -5.70
C VAL A 413 -23.45 -5.90 -5.04
N ALA A 414 -24.42 -6.39 -5.83
CA ALA A 414 -25.53 -7.21 -5.31
C ALA A 414 -25.07 -8.51 -4.63
N ASN A 415 -24.16 -9.29 -5.26
CA ASN A 415 -23.70 -10.55 -4.65
C ASN A 415 -22.70 -10.35 -3.51
N LEU A 416 -21.91 -9.27 -3.56
CA LEU A 416 -21.05 -8.85 -2.45
C LEU A 416 -21.91 -8.47 -1.26
N ARG A 417 -23.05 -7.82 -1.48
CA ARG A 417 -23.93 -7.43 -0.39
C ARG A 417 -24.45 -8.64 0.40
N GLU A 418 -24.92 -9.67 -0.29
CA GLU A 418 -25.33 -10.94 0.35
C GLU A 418 -24.17 -11.57 1.14
N THR A 419 -22.96 -11.53 0.56
CA THR A 419 -21.76 -12.06 1.20
C THR A 419 -21.37 -11.23 2.43
N TRP A 420 -21.49 -9.90 2.38
CA TRP A 420 -21.20 -9.02 3.51
C TRP A 420 -22.22 -9.21 4.64
N ASP A 421 -23.49 -9.46 4.35
CA ASP A 421 -24.50 -9.76 5.38
C ASP A 421 -24.19 -11.07 6.12
N TYR A 422 -23.69 -12.08 5.42
CA TYR A 422 -23.16 -13.29 6.02
C TYR A 422 -21.98 -12.99 6.95
N GLN A 423 -20.98 -12.24 6.47
CA GLN A 423 -19.80 -11.88 7.27
C GLN A 423 -20.14 -10.97 8.46
N ALA A 424 -21.11 -10.08 8.32
CA ALA A 424 -21.62 -9.23 9.39
C ALA A 424 -22.30 -10.03 10.50
N THR A 425 -23.02 -11.09 10.14
CA THR A 425 -23.61 -12.02 11.12
C THR A 425 -22.52 -12.69 11.95
N ILE A 426 -21.49 -13.23 11.32
CA ILE A 426 -20.32 -13.84 11.98
C ILE A 426 -19.62 -12.87 12.93
N ALA A 427 -19.37 -11.64 12.47
CA ALA A 427 -18.73 -10.59 13.26
C ALA A 427 -19.56 -10.24 14.50
N LYS A 428 -20.87 -10.03 14.31
CA LYS A 428 -21.81 -9.68 15.37
C LYS A 428 -21.93 -10.77 16.44
N GLU A 429 -22.04 -12.04 16.03
CA GLU A 429 -22.10 -13.18 16.96
C GLU A 429 -20.86 -13.29 17.86
N ARG A 430 -19.72 -12.77 17.39
CA ARG A 430 -18.43 -12.82 18.08
C ARG A 430 -18.03 -11.50 18.75
N GLY A 431 -18.86 -10.46 18.64
CA GLY A 431 -18.56 -9.14 19.18
C GLY A 431 -17.39 -8.43 18.50
N LEU A 432 -17.12 -8.74 17.23
CA LEU A 432 -16.05 -8.14 16.43
C LEU A 432 -16.61 -7.02 15.55
N SER A 433 -15.82 -5.96 15.36
CA SER A 433 -16.11 -4.95 14.33
C SER A 433 -15.83 -5.51 12.95
N LEU A 434 -16.82 -5.50 12.04
CA LEU A 434 -16.60 -5.89 10.65
C LEU A 434 -15.91 -4.74 9.90
N ILE A 435 -14.70 -5.00 9.41
CA ILE A 435 -13.91 -4.02 8.65
C ILE A 435 -13.49 -4.61 7.29
N MET A 436 -13.09 -3.75 6.37
CA MET A 436 -12.59 -4.17 5.07
C MET A 436 -11.09 -3.95 4.98
N TYR A 437 -10.31 -4.98 4.66
CA TYR A 437 -8.86 -4.82 4.47
C TYR A 437 -8.52 -4.24 3.09
N GLU A 438 -9.28 -4.59 2.05
CA GLU A 438 -9.12 -4.06 0.69
C GLU A 438 -10.44 -4.10 -0.09
N GLY A 439 -10.77 -3.03 -0.79
CA GLY A 439 -11.96 -2.94 -1.62
C GLY A 439 -11.83 -1.97 -2.79
N GLY A 440 -12.71 -2.14 -3.78
CA GLY A 440 -12.69 -1.38 -5.02
C GLY A 440 -12.79 -2.27 -6.25
N THR A 441 -12.63 -1.65 -7.42
CA THR A 441 -12.57 -2.39 -8.68
C THR A 441 -11.39 -3.37 -8.67
N HIS A 442 -11.64 -4.60 -9.12
CA HIS A 442 -10.61 -5.62 -9.24
C HIS A 442 -10.67 -6.27 -10.62
N ILE A 443 -10.57 -5.44 -11.65
CA ILE A 443 -10.59 -5.87 -13.04
C ILE A 443 -9.15 -6.05 -13.53
N VAL A 444 -8.71 -7.31 -13.61
CA VAL A 444 -7.49 -7.68 -14.32
C VAL A 444 -7.89 -7.91 -15.79
N PRO A 445 -7.43 -7.10 -16.75
CA PRO A 445 -7.87 -7.23 -18.14
C PRO A 445 -7.52 -8.61 -18.70
N PRO A 446 -8.46 -9.33 -19.33
CA PRO A 446 -8.21 -10.58 -20.07
C PRO A 446 -7.08 -10.45 -21.10
N ALA A 447 -6.46 -11.58 -21.49
CA ALA A 447 -5.35 -11.57 -22.44
C ALA A 447 -5.73 -10.92 -23.79
N GLU A 448 -6.94 -11.19 -24.28
CA GLU A 448 -7.47 -10.57 -25.49
C GLU A 448 -7.68 -9.05 -25.36
N VAL A 449 -8.06 -8.57 -24.18
CA VAL A 449 -8.19 -7.12 -23.91
C VAL A 449 -6.82 -6.47 -23.92
N ARG A 450 -5.80 -7.11 -23.30
CA ARG A 450 -4.43 -6.59 -23.30
C ARG A 450 -3.81 -6.53 -24.70
N ALA A 451 -4.16 -7.48 -25.56
CA ALA A 451 -3.67 -7.56 -26.93
C ALA A 451 -4.33 -6.56 -27.90
N ASP A 452 -5.48 -5.97 -27.54
CA ASP A 452 -6.25 -5.05 -28.38
C ASP A 452 -6.20 -3.61 -27.82
N PRO A 453 -5.47 -2.67 -28.47
CA PRO A 453 -5.34 -1.30 -27.97
C PRO A 453 -6.67 -0.56 -27.80
N ALA A 454 -7.66 -0.80 -28.67
CA ALA A 454 -8.95 -0.14 -28.59
C ALA A 454 -9.76 -0.67 -27.40
N LEU A 455 -9.71 -1.99 -27.17
CA LEU A 455 -10.40 -2.61 -26.05
C LEU A 455 -9.74 -2.28 -24.71
N ARG A 456 -8.40 -2.28 -24.65
CA ARG A 456 -7.63 -1.80 -23.49
C ARG A 456 -8.00 -0.36 -23.14
N HIS A 457 -8.04 0.53 -24.13
CA HIS A 457 -8.43 1.92 -23.91
C HIS A 457 -9.88 2.03 -23.40
N PHE A 458 -10.81 1.23 -23.94
CA PHE A 458 -12.18 1.21 -23.44
C PHE A 458 -12.29 0.76 -21.97
N TYR A 459 -11.57 -0.31 -21.58
CA TYR A 459 -11.55 -0.79 -20.19
C TYR A 459 -10.96 0.25 -19.25
N GLU A 460 -9.89 0.93 -19.67
CA GLU A 460 -9.30 2.03 -18.90
C GLU A 460 -10.31 3.18 -18.71
N GLN A 461 -10.93 3.64 -19.80
CA GLN A 461 -11.92 4.71 -19.75
C GLN A 461 -13.12 4.34 -18.88
N PHE A 462 -13.59 3.10 -18.94
CA PHE A 462 -14.67 2.63 -18.08
C PHE A 462 -14.26 2.67 -16.60
N ASN A 463 -13.05 2.25 -16.27
CA ASN A 463 -12.56 2.25 -14.90
C ASN A 463 -12.60 3.65 -14.28
N TYR A 464 -12.27 4.71 -15.00
CA TYR A 464 -12.28 6.08 -14.46
C TYR A 464 -13.52 6.89 -14.90
N SER A 465 -14.63 6.23 -15.24
CA SER A 465 -15.85 6.87 -15.73
C SER A 465 -16.88 7.20 -14.64
N THR A 466 -17.86 8.04 -14.97
CA THR A 466 -19.03 8.30 -14.13
C THR A 466 -19.83 7.02 -13.85
N GLU A 467 -19.82 6.06 -14.77
CA GLU A 467 -20.43 4.75 -14.55
C GLU A 467 -19.72 3.95 -13.44
N MET A 468 -18.38 3.90 -13.44
CA MET A 468 -17.65 3.26 -12.34
C MET A 468 -17.84 4.03 -11.03
N ALA A 469 -17.97 5.35 -11.07
CA ALA A 469 -18.30 6.14 -9.90
C ALA A 469 -19.64 5.71 -9.25
N GLN A 470 -20.64 5.36 -10.05
CA GLN A 470 -21.91 4.82 -9.54
C GLN A 470 -21.71 3.47 -8.82
N VAL A 471 -20.85 2.59 -9.36
CA VAL A 471 -20.50 1.31 -8.74
C VAL A 471 -19.82 1.51 -7.38
N TYR A 472 -18.86 2.43 -7.29
CA TYR A 472 -18.20 2.77 -6.02
C TYR A 472 -19.19 3.33 -4.99
N ALA A 473 -20.04 4.29 -5.39
CA ALA A 473 -21.05 4.85 -4.49
C ALA A 473 -22.00 3.78 -3.93
N ALA A 474 -22.44 2.85 -4.78
CA ALA A 474 -23.27 1.72 -4.37
C ALA A 474 -22.52 0.79 -3.42
N ALA A 475 -21.28 0.39 -3.74
CA ALA A 475 -20.48 -0.47 -2.89
C ALA A 475 -20.22 0.12 -1.50
N LEU A 476 -19.89 1.41 -1.41
CA LEU A 476 -19.70 2.12 -0.14
C LEU A 476 -20.98 2.17 0.69
N THR A 477 -22.12 2.45 0.03
CA THR A 477 -23.44 2.51 0.67
C THR A 477 -23.88 1.14 1.17
N GLU A 478 -23.74 0.10 0.36
CA GLU A 478 -24.12 -1.27 0.71
C GLU A 478 -23.22 -1.85 1.81
N TRP A 479 -21.92 -1.58 1.78
CA TRP A 479 -21.02 -1.96 2.86
C TRP A 479 -21.44 -1.34 4.20
N ARG A 480 -21.74 -0.04 4.21
CA ARG A 480 -22.21 0.65 5.42
C ARG A 480 -23.55 0.08 5.89
N ALA A 481 -24.46 -0.21 4.97
CA ALA A 481 -25.77 -0.78 5.30
C ALA A 481 -25.65 -2.24 5.83
N ALA A 482 -24.62 -2.99 5.45
CA ALA A 482 -24.32 -4.32 6.00
C ALA A 482 -23.77 -4.26 7.44
N GLY A 483 -23.51 -3.06 7.97
CA GLY A 483 -22.91 -2.87 9.29
C GLY A 483 -21.38 -2.84 9.27
N GLY A 484 -20.77 -2.71 8.10
CA GLY A 484 -19.33 -2.50 7.96
C GLY A 484 -18.88 -1.18 8.57
N ALA A 485 -17.83 -1.20 9.39
CA ALA A 485 -17.36 -0.04 10.14
C ALA A 485 -16.29 0.78 9.42
N LEU A 486 -15.47 0.14 8.58
CA LEU A 486 -14.39 0.77 7.82
C LEU A 486 -14.30 0.14 6.43
N PHE A 487 -14.26 0.96 5.39
CA PHE A 487 -13.98 0.53 4.02
C PHE A 487 -12.57 0.98 3.65
N ASN A 488 -11.61 0.05 3.55
CA ASN A 488 -10.27 0.34 3.08
C ASN A 488 -10.17 0.18 1.56
N LEU A 489 -10.04 1.30 0.86
CA LEU A 489 -9.80 1.30 -0.58
C LEU A 489 -8.42 0.70 -0.87
N PHE A 490 -8.28 -0.07 -1.95
CA PHE A 490 -7.06 -0.83 -2.21
C PHE A 490 -5.80 0.05 -2.23
N VAL A 491 -5.70 1.02 -3.15
CA VAL A 491 -4.59 1.98 -3.19
C VAL A 491 -5.04 3.38 -3.62
N GLU A 492 -4.39 4.40 -3.08
CA GLU A 492 -4.65 5.83 -3.33
C GLU A 492 -4.31 6.25 -4.76
N CYS A 493 -3.12 5.87 -5.24
CA CYS A 493 -2.59 6.31 -6.52
C CYS A 493 -1.72 5.24 -7.16
N ALA A 494 -2.09 4.83 -8.36
CA ALA A 494 -1.31 3.86 -9.14
C ALA A 494 -1.54 4.08 -10.63
N ARG A 495 -0.47 4.00 -11.41
CA ARG A 495 -0.58 4.00 -12.87
C ARG A 495 -1.40 2.82 -13.36
N VAL A 496 -2.02 2.99 -14.52
CA VAL A 496 -2.65 1.89 -15.25
C VAL A 496 -1.59 0.89 -15.70
N ALA A 497 -1.83 -0.39 -15.47
CA ALA A 497 -0.93 -1.46 -15.91
C ALA A 497 -1.71 -2.63 -16.52
N ASP A 498 -1.00 -3.52 -17.18
CA ASP A 498 -1.56 -4.76 -17.74
C ASP A 498 -2.17 -5.68 -16.67
N PHE A 499 -1.80 -5.44 -15.41
CA PHE A 499 -2.28 -6.21 -14.27
C PHE A 499 -3.51 -5.62 -13.59
N GLY A 500 -3.93 -4.39 -13.92
CA GLY A 500 -5.16 -3.81 -13.37
C GLY A 500 -5.22 -2.29 -13.30
N TYR A 501 -6.33 -1.80 -12.74
CA TYR A 501 -6.71 -0.38 -12.61
C TYR A 501 -6.90 0.00 -11.14
N TRP A 502 -5.81 -0.09 -10.37
CA TRP A 502 -5.86 -0.14 -8.91
C TRP A 502 -6.12 1.19 -8.23
N GLY A 503 -5.48 2.27 -8.70
CA GLY A 503 -5.54 3.58 -8.07
C GLY A 503 -6.92 4.23 -8.11
N LEU A 504 -7.24 5.00 -7.08
CA LEU A 504 -8.29 6.01 -7.17
C LEU A 504 -7.89 7.08 -8.19
N GLN A 505 -6.62 7.49 -8.12
CA GLN A 505 -5.96 8.37 -9.08
C GLN A 505 -4.91 7.61 -9.89
N ARG A 506 -4.70 7.98 -11.16
CA ARG A 506 -3.64 7.41 -12.01
C ARG A 506 -2.27 8.04 -11.75
N HIS A 507 -2.28 9.31 -11.38
CA HIS A 507 -1.16 10.10 -10.92
C HIS A 507 -1.68 11.14 -9.92
N VAL A 508 -0.80 11.72 -9.10
CA VAL A 508 -1.20 12.80 -8.19
C VAL A 508 -1.85 13.94 -8.99
N GLY A 509 -3.04 14.36 -8.56
CA GLY A 509 -3.83 15.40 -9.24
C GLY A 509 -4.75 14.91 -10.36
N ASP A 510 -4.87 13.60 -10.59
CA ASP A 510 -5.86 13.03 -11.53
C ASP A 510 -7.29 13.11 -10.98
N GLU A 511 -7.93 14.26 -11.17
CA GLU A 511 -9.35 14.46 -10.83
C GLU A 511 -10.26 13.71 -11.82
N ASN A 512 -10.62 12.48 -11.47
CA ASN A 512 -11.51 11.64 -12.25
C ASN A 512 -12.83 11.32 -11.49
N PRO A 513 -13.92 10.94 -12.19
CA PRO A 513 -15.20 10.61 -11.57
C PRO A 513 -15.16 9.57 -10.43
N ARG A 514 -14.31 8.53 -10.53
CA ARG A 514 -14.18 7.50 -9.49
C ARG A 514 -13.59 8.09 -8.20
N TRP A 515 -12.50 8.84 -8.31
CA TRP A 515 -11.93 9.55 -7.16
C TRP A 515 -12.94 10.56 -6.59
N GLY A 516 -13.58 11.36 -7.45
CA GLY A 516 -14.50 12.42 -7.03
C GLY A 516 -15.69 11.90 -6.21
N VAL A 517 -16.27 10.75 -6.57
CA VAL A 517 -17.39 10.18 -5.81
C VAL A 517 -16.95 9.60 -4.46
N VAL A 518 -15.73 9.04 -4.38
CA VAL A 518 -15.17 8.51 -3.13
C VAL A 518 -14.91 9.65 -2.14
N GLU A 519 -14.27 10.73 -2.60
CA GLU A 519 -14.01 11.91 -1.76
C GLU A 519 -15.31 12.60 -1.33
N LEU A 520 -16.30 12.70 -2.23
CA LEU A 520 -17.60 13.23 -1.89
C LEU A 520 -18.28 12.37 -0.81
N TRP A 521 -18.31 11.05 -1.00
CA TRP A 521 -18.91 10.14 -0.04
C TRP A 521 -18.22 10.25 1.33
N ASN A 522 -16.89 10.26 1.37
CA ASN A 522 -16.13 10.39 2.62
C ASN A 522 -16.41 11.70 3.37
N ARG A 523 -16.58 12.82 2.64
CA ARG A 523 -16.97 14.11 3.23
C ARG A 523 -18.39 14.13 3.78
N GLU A 524 -19.33 13.48 3.10
CA GLU A 524 -20.75 13.47 3.48
C GLU A 524 -21.09 12.42 4.54
N ASN A 525 -20.18 11.46 4.77
CA ASN A 525 -20.40 10.34 5.67
C ASN A 525 -19.35 10.35 6.77
N ALA A 526 -19.73 10.86 7.94
CA ALA A 526 -18.88 10.82 9.13
C ALA A 526 -18.60 9.38 9.58
N GLY A 527 -17.36 9.14 10.02
CA GLY A 527 -16.96 7.92 10.71
C GLY A 527 -17.68 7.74 12.05
N ALA A 528 -17.40 6.63 12.74
CA ALA A 528 -17.95 6.39 14.07
C ALA A 528 -17.64 7.57 15.02
N ALA A 529 -18.62 7.99 15.82
CA ALA A 529 -18.50 9.08 16.79
C ALA A 529 -17.83 8.62 18.10
N ASP A 530 -16.71 7.90 17.97
CA ASP A 530 -16.01 7.23 19.05
C ASP A 530 -14.68 7.92 19.44
N ARG A 531 -14.35 9.03 18.77
CA ARG A 531 -13.17 9.87 19.02
C ARG A 531 -13.54 11.36 19.06
N PRO A 532 -12.81 12.19 19.83
CA PRO A 532 -13.00 13.64 19.83
C PRO A 532 -12.86 14.26 18.43
N GLU A 533 -13.60 15.32 18.18
CA GLU A 533 -13.48 16.11 16.96
C GLU A 533 -12.05 16.63 16.77
N GLY A 534 -11.52 16.53 15.56
CA GLY A 534 -10.15 16.94 15.24
C GLY A 534 -9.07 15.90 15.53
N SER A 535 -9.42 14.72 16.07
CA SER A 535 -8.47 13.59 16.22
C SER A 535 -7.80 13.24 14.88
N PHE A 536 -8.53 13.44 13.78
CA PHE A 536 -8.09 13.13 12.42
C PHE A 536 -7.52 14.30 11.63
N ILE A 537 -7.12 15.38 12.30
CA ILE A 537 -6.51 16.55 11.65
C ILE A 537 -4.99 16.49 11.83
N GLY A 538 -4.26 16.49 10.73
CA GLY A 538 -2.81 16.61 10.68
C GLY A 538 -2.31 18.03 10.36
N SER A 539 -1.08 18.35 10.78
CA SER A 539 -0.43 19.65 10.54
C SER A 539 0.42 19.70 9.27
N TYR A 540 0.63 18.55 8.60
CA TYR A 540 1.63 18.30 7.54
C TYR A 540 3.09 18.49 7.94
N GLU A 541 3.36 19.40 8.87
CA GLU A 541 4.68 19.67 9.39
C GLU A 541 5.05 18.62 10.44
N ILE A 542 6.25 18.06 10.28
CA ILE A 542 6.81 17.12 11.24
C ILE A 542 7.46 17.94 12.37
N SER A 543 6.80 18.06 13.52
CA SER A 543 7.44 18.65 14.71
C SER A 543 8.40 17.63 15.34
N ASP A 544 9.54 18.08 15.88
CA ASP A 544 10.58 17.26 16.55
C ASP A 544 10.13 16.54 17.86
N ARG A 545 8.84 16.30 18.06
CA ARG A 545 8.31 15.65 19.27
C ARG A 545 8.12 14.15 19.13
#